data_AF-A0A392QS64-F1
#
_entry.id   AF-A0A392QS64-F1
#
_cell.length_a   1.000
_cell.length_b   1.000
_cell.length_c   1.000
_cell.angle_alpha   90.00
_cell.angle_beta   90.00
_cell.angle_gamma   90.00
#
_symmetry.space_group_name_H-M   'P 1'
#
loop_
_entity.id
_entity.type
_entity.pdbx_description
1 polymer ?
#
loop_
_entity_poly.entity_id
_entity_poly.type
_entity_poly.pdbx_seq_one_letter_code
_entity_poly.pdbx_strand_id
1 'polypeptide(L)' 'EAGNVPYVVENGCGKYSKSPKEIAKIVADWFGPKADELKAMSQNALKLARPDSVFKIVHDMHELVKQRSLLSEYSCTA' A
#
# COMPACT_ATOMS: atom_id res chain seq x y z
N GLU A 1 7.16 -4.75 12.12
CA GLU A 1 5.82 -4.13 12.04
C GLU A 1 5.75 -2.66 12.47
N ALA A 2 6.65 -2.15 13.34
CA ALA A 2 6.61 -0.74 13.78
C ALA A 2 6.63 0.30 12.64
N GLY A 3 7.28 0.01 11.51
CA GLY A 3 7.32 0.90 10.33
C GLY A 3 6.00 1.04 9.56
N ASN A 4 5.04 0.14 9.78
CA ASN A 4 3.75 0.21 9.08
C ASN A 4 2.84 1.28 9.68
N VAL A 5 3.02 1.60 10.97
CA VAL A 5 2.20 2.61 11.66
C VAL A 5 2.45 4.01 11.08
N PRO A 6 3.70 4.49 10.95
CA PRO A 6 3.98 5.75 10.24
C PRO A 6 3.40 5.77 8.83
N TYR A 7 3.55 4.68 8.06
CA TYR A 7 3.01 4.60 6.69
C TYR A 7 1.49 4.86 6.63
N VAL A 8 0.70 4.31 7.57
CA VAL A 8 -0.75 4.53 7.61
C VAL A 8 -1.11 5.91 8.14
N VAL A 9 -0.46 6.37 9.22
CA VAL A 9 -0.82 7.61 9.91
C VAL A 9 -0.36 8.85 9.13
N GLU A 10 0.88 8.86 8.64
CA GLU A 10 1.47 10.00 7.93
C GLU A 10 0.84 10.21 6.54
N ASN A 11 0.38 9.13 5.90
CA ASN A 11 -0.41 9.25 4.67
C ASN A 11 -1.90 9.50 4.92
N GLY A 12 -2.32 9.68 6.18
CA GLY A 12 -3.69 10.02 6.54
C GLY A 12 -4.70 8.95 6.12
N CYS A 13 -4.33 7.67 6.25
CA CYS A 13 -5.22 6.54 5.99
C CYS A 13 -5.84 5.95 7.26
N GLY A 14 -5.36 6.36 8.43
CA GLY A 14 -5.87 5.87 9.70
C GLY A 14 -5.24 6.53 10.90
N LYS A 15 -5.63 6.05 12.08
CA LYS A 15 -5.11 6.49 13.38
C LYS A 15 -4.54 5.31 14.15
N TYR A 16 -3.67 5.59 15.11
CA TYR A 16 -3.09 4.59 16.00
C TYR A 16 -3.45 4.89 17.46
N SER A 17 -3.95 3.87 18.17
CA SER A 17 -4.17 3.93 19.62
C SER A 17 -4.06 2.53 20.21
N LYS A 18 -3.52 2.43 21.43
CA LYS A 18 -3.51 1.19 22.21
C LYS A 18 -4.64 1.11 23.25
N SER A 19 -5.40 2.19 23.43
CA SER A 19 -6.47 2.27 24.42
C SER A 19 -7.80 1.86 23.79
N PRO A 20 -8.48 0.82 24.29
CA PRO A 20 -9.80 0.42 23.80
C PRO A 20 -10.84 1.54 23.86
N LYS A 21 -10.78 2.38 24.91
CA LYS A 21 -11.69 3.54 25.07
C LYS A 21 -11.49 4.57 23.97
N GLU A 22 -10.25 4.86 23.60
CA GLU A 22 -9.97 5.80 22.51
C GLU A 22 -10.30 5.21 21.15
N ILE A 23 -10.08 3.90 20.93
CA ILE A 23 -10.51 3.23 19.69
C ILE A 23 -12.03 3.34 19.52
N ALA A 24 -12.80 3.02 20.57
CA ALA A 24 -14.25 3.11 20.54
C ALA A 24 -14.73 4.55 20.26
N LYS A 25 -14.08 5.54 20.87
CA LYS A 25 -14.38 6.95 20.62
C LYS A 25 -14.06 7.37 19.18
N ILE A 26 -12.91 6.98 18.64
CA ILE A 26 -12.53 7.29 17.24
C ILE A 26 -13.56 6.71 16.26
N VAL A 27 -13.98 5.46 16.47
CA VAL A 27 -14.98 4.81 15.61
C VAL A 27 -16.35 5.49 15.74
N ALA A 28 -16.78 5.81 16.96
CA ALA A 28 -18.04 6.55 17.19
C ALA A 28 -18.02 7.93 16.54
N ASP A 29 -16.90 8.65 16.63
CA ASP A 29 -16.71 9.94 15.97
C ASP A 29 -16.83 9.79 14.44
N TRP A 30 -16.16 8.80 13.84
CA TRP A 30 -16.23 8.53 12.39
C TRP A 30 -17.61 8.18 11.88
N PHE A 31 -18.45 7.56 12.71
CA PHE A 31 -19.84 7.26 12.36
C PHE A 31 -20.83 8.36 12.78
N GLY A 32 -20.33 9.48 13.30
CA GLY A 32 -21.13 10.64 13.66
C GLY A 32 -20.44 11.95 13.27
N PRO A 33 -19.99 12.76 14.26
CA PRO A 33 -19.55 14.12 14.02
C PRO A 33 -18.30 14.26 13.14
N LYS A 34 -17.53 13.18 12.93
CA LYS A 34 -16.31 13.16 12.10
C LYS A 34 -16.43 12.23 10.90
N ALA A 35 -17.63 12.07 10.34
CA ALA A 35 -17.84 11.31 9.11
C ALA A 35 -17.01 11.83 7.93
N ASP A 36 -16.78 13.15 7.84
CA ASP A 36 -15.93 13.74 6.80
C ASP A 36 -14.45 13.35 6.96
N GLU A 37 -13.98 13.18 8.21
CA GLU A 37 -12.62 12.67 8.47
C GLU A 37 -12.48 11.23 7.95
N LEU A 38 -13.48 10.37 8.23
CA LEU A 38 -13.53 9.01 7.70
C LEU A 38 -13.52 8.99 6.17
N LYS A 39 -14.34 9.84 5.54
CA LYS A 39 -14.41 9.95 4.08
C LYS A 39 -13.06 10.38 3.50
N ALA A 40 -12.39 11.36 4.11
CA ALA A 40 -11.07 11.81 3.68
C ALA A 40 -10.03 10.68 3.77
N MET A 41 -9.97 9.96 4.90
CA MET A 41 -9.05 8.82 5.04
C MET A 41 -9.35 7.69 4.06
N SER A 42 -10.62 7.42 3.78
CA SER A 42 -11.03 6.44 2.75
C SER A 42 -10.50 6.83 1.37
N GLN A 43 -10.60 8.11 0.98
CA GLN A 43 -10.05 8.59 -0.29
C GLN A 43 -8.52 8.50 -0.31
N ASN A 44 -7.83 8.77 0.79
CA ASN A 44 -6.38 8.61 0.89
C ASN A 44 -5.97 7.15 0.74
N ALA A 45 -6.70 6.22 1.38
CA ALA A 45 -6.45 4.78 1.24
C ALA A 45 -6.61 4.31 -0.22
N LEU A 46 -7.63 4.80 -0.93
CA LEU A 46 -7.80 4.52 -2.36
C LEU A 46 -6.65 5.07 -3.22
N LYS A 47 -6.14 6.26 -2.92
CA LYS A 47 -5.00 6.85 -3.63
C LYS A 47 -3.70 6.05 -3.44
N LEU A 48 -3.49 5.49 -2.25
CA LEU A 48 -2.31 4.66 -1.96
C LEU A 48 -2.45 3.22 -2.45
N ALA A 49 -3.67 2.75 -2.67
CA ALA A 49 -3.92 1.38 -3.09
C ALA A 49 -3.19 1.09 -4.40
N ARG A 50 -2.55 -0.08 -4.45
CA ARG A 50 -1.87 -0.59 -5.64
C ARG A 50 -2.41 -1.98 -5.98
N PRO A 51 -3.66 -2.08 -6.46
CA PRO A 51 -4.30 -3.38 -6.71
C PRO A 51 -3.52 -4.25 -7.70
N ASP A 52 -2.84 -3.63 -8.67
CA ASP A 52 -2.13 -4.35 -9.72
C ASP A 52 -0.66 -4.66 -9.37
N SER A 53 -0.23 -4.46 -8.13
CA SER A 53 1.18 -4.59 -7.74
C SER A 53 1.76 -5.94 -8.12
N VAL A 54 1.02 -7.01 -7.86
CA VAL A 54 1.49 -8.37 -8.14
C VAL A 54 1.73 -8.58 -9.64
N PHE A 55 0.82 -8.10 -10.49
CA PHE A 55 0.97 -8.20 -11.95
C PHE A 55 2.18 -7.42 -12.44
N LYS A 56 2.35 -6.18 -11.96
CA LYS A 56 3.51 -5.35 -12.33
C LYS A 56 4.83 -6.01 -11.94
N ILE A 57 4.91 -6.53 -10.72
CA ILE A 57 6.12 -7.23 -10.23
C ILE A 57 6.43 -8.44 -11.11
N VAL A 58 5.46 -9.30 -11.40
CA VAL A 58 5.73 -10.51 -12.20
C VAL A 58 6.06 -10.19 -13.65
N HIS A 59 5.44 -9.16 -14.24
CA HIS A 59 5.79 -8.69 -15.59
C HIS A 59 7.21 -8.13 -15.62
N ASP A 60 7.60 -7.31 -14.65
CA ASP A 60 8.97 -6.79 -14.54
C ASP A 60 9.98 -7.93 -14.40
N MET A 61 9.68 -8.93 -13.55
CA MET A 61 10.53 -10.12 -13.40
C MET A 61 10.62 -10.93 -14.71
N HIS A 62 9.51 -11.08 -15.43
CA HIS A 62 9.48 -11.80 -16.71
C HIS A 62 10.40 -11.12 -17.75
N GLU A 63 10.32 -9.80 -17.88
CA GLU A 63 11.16 -9.05 -18.81
C GLU A 63 12.65 -9.11 -18.43
N LEU A 64 12.99 -9.04 -17.13
CA LEU A 64 14.37 -9.22 -16.66
C LEU A 64 14.95 -10.59 -17.03
N VAL A 65 14.17 -11.66 -16.89
CA VAL A 65 14.60 -13.02 -17.26
C VAL A 65 14.79 -13.13 -18.77
N LYS A 66 13.85 -12.59 -19.56
CA LYS A 66 13.92 -12.60 -21.03
C LYS A 66 15.16 -11.87 -21.54
N GLN A 67 15.46 -10.69 -20.99
CA GLN A 67 16.68 -9.94 -21.33
C GLN A 67 17.95 -10.73 -21.01
N ARG A 68 18.00 -11.40 -19.86
CA ARG A 68 19.15 -12.24 -19.48
C ARG A 68 19.35 -13.43 -20.42
N SER A 69 18.27 -14.12 -20.80
CA SER A 69 18.36 -15.26 -21.72
C SER A 69 18.88 -14.85 -23.10
N LEU A 70 18.38 -13.74 -23.65
CA LEU A 70 18.86 -13.21 -24.93
C LEU A 70 20.36 -12.90 -24.90
N LEU A 71 20.86 -12.26 -23.83
CA LEU A 71 22.30 -12.01 -23.66
C LEU A 71 23.13 -13.29 -23.57
N SER A 72 22.58 -14.36 -22.99
CA SER A 72 23.24 -15.67 -22.94
C SER A 72 23.32 -16.34 -24.32
N GLU A 73 22.31 -16.16 -25.17
CA GLU A 73 22.27 -16.73 -26.53
C GLU A 73 23.30 -16.05 -27.45
N TYR A 74 23.46 -14.72 -27.36
CA TYR A 74 24.48 -13.99 -28.14
C TYR A 74 25.92 -14.31 -27.71
N SER A 75 26.15 -14.75 -26.46
CA SER A 75 27.49 -15.07 -25.96
C SER A 75 28.01 -16.44 -26.42
N CYS A 76 27.14 -17.33 -26.94
CA CYS A 76 27.53 -18.66 -27.42
C CYS A 76 27.65 -18.73 -28.96
N THR A 77 27.37 -17.64 -29.67
CA THR A 77 27.45 -17.55 -31.14
C THR A 77 28.67 -16.76 -31.65
N ALA A 78 29.67 -16.51 -30.80
CA ALA A 78 30.92 -15.83 -31.14
C ALA A 78 32.09 -16.81 -31.22
#